data_AF-A0A932VZG0-F1
#
_entry.id   AF-A0A932VZG0-F1
#
_cell.length_a   1.000
_cell.length_b   1.000
_cell.length_c   1.000
_cell.angle_alpha   90.00
_cell.angle_beta   90.00
_cell.angle_gamma   90.00
#
_symmetry.space_group_name_H-M   'P 1'
#
loop_
_entity.id
_entity.type
_entity.pdbx_description
1 polymer ?
#
loop_
_entity_poly.entity_id
_entity_poly.type
_entity_poly.pdbx_seq_one_letter_code
_entity_poly.pdbx_strand_id
1 'polypeptide(L)'
;MIAKSDVENILAKYFGETTDRDTIQRVSDEIAGLTQEWELLDLSADLMGFTLSVTCTDICYLAEHIERGEEIRLFRRRKTPEKIIA
;
A
#
# COMPACT_ATOMS: atom_id res chain seq x y z
N MET A 1 -6.42 8.65 9.26
CA MET A 1 -6.74 8.10 7.93
C MET A 1 -6.73 9.27 6.96
N ILE A 2 -6.09 9.13 5.79
CA ILE A 2 -5.98 10.21 4.80
C ILE A 2 -7.35 10.39 4.13
N ALA A 3 -7.79 11.64 3.88
CA ALA A 3 -9.07 11.87 3.23
C ALA A 3 -9.01 11.45 1.74
N LYS A 4 -10.10 10.88 1.21
CA LYS A 4 -10.17 10.45 -0.20
C LYS A 4 -9.74 11.55 -1.17
N SER A 5 -10.15 12.79 -0.94
CA SER A 5 -9.78 13.95 -1.76
C SER A 5 -8.28 14.20 -1.80
N ASP A 6 -7.57 13.96 -0.69
CA ASP A 6 -6.13 14.15 -0.61
C ASP A 6 -5.41 13.05 -1.39
N VAL A 7 -5.93 11.81 -1.32
CA VAL A 7 -5.44 10.68 -2.12
C VAL A 7 -5.65 10.94 -3.61
N GLU A 8 -6.85 11.37 -4.02
CA GLU A 8 -7.17 11.72 -5.41
C GLU A 8 -6.22 12.81 -5.93
N ASN A 9 -5.97 13.85 -5.13
CA ASN A 9 -5.07 14.94 -5.50
C ASN A 9 -3.63 14.47 -5.69
N ILE A 10 -3.14 13.59 -4.81
CA ILE A 10 -1.79 13.00 -4.92
C ILE A 10 -1.72 12.14 -6.19
N LEU A 11 -2.69 11.23 -6.39
CA LEU A 11 -2.68 10.34 -7.55
C LEU A 11 -2.80 11.11 -8.86
N ALA A 12 -3.67 12.12 -8.93
CA ALA A 12 -3.79 12.99 -10.11
C ALA A 12 -2.49 13.77 -10.37
N LYS A 13 -1.80 14.25 -9.33
CA LYS A 13 -0.55 14.99 -9.47
C LYS A 13 0.59 14.13 -10.05
N TYR A 14 0.70 12.87 -9.62
CA TYR A 14 1.82 12.00 -10.02
C TYR A 14 1.51 11.08 -11.19
N PHE A 15 0.24 10.74 -11.42
CA PHE A 15 -0.17 9.75 -12.42
C PHE A 15 -1.25 10.26 -13.39
N GLY A 16 -1.75 11.49 -13.23
CA GLY A 16 -2.86 12.01 -14.04
C GLY A 16 -2.58 12.16 -15.53
N GLU A 17 -1.31 12.19 -15.95
CA GLU A 17 -0.93 12.18 -17.37
C GLU A 17 -0.98 10.77 -17.99
N THR A 18 -0.82 9.73 -17.18
CA THR A 18 -0.68 8.33 -17.63
C THR A 18 -1.87 7.46 -17.25
N THR A 19 -2.74 7.93 -16.37
CA THR A 19 -3.81 7.15 -15.76
C THR A 19 -5.11 7.93 -15.87
N ASP A 20 -6.15 7.25 -16.34
CA ASP A 20 -7.47 7.86 -16.50
C ASP A 20 -8.10 8.20 -15.14
N ARG A 21 -9.05 9.14 -15.18
CA ARG A 21 -9.72 9.66 -13.99
C ARG A 21 -10.52 8.59 -13.25
N ASP A 22 -11.12 7.64 -13.97
CA ASP A 22 -11.95 6.60 -13.35
C ASP A 22 -11.06 5.63 -12.57
N THR A 23 -9.88 5.29 -13.10
CA THR A 23 -8.87 4.51 -12.37
C THR A 23 -8.38 5.24 -11.13
N ILE A 24 -8.07 6.54 -11.21
CA ILE A 24 -7.67 7.34 -10.05
C ILE A 24 -8.76 7.34 -8.97
N GLN A 25 -10.02 7.52 -9.37
CA GLN A 25 -11.16 7.54 -8.46
C GLN A 25 -11.35 6.18 -7.77
N ARG A 26 -11.31 5.08 -8.54
CA ARG A 26 -11.40 3.72 -8.01
C ARG A 26 -10.30 3.42 -6.98
N VAL A 27 -9.05 3.75 -7.30
CA VAL A 27 -7.92 3.51 -6.39
C VAL A 27 -8.05 4.37 -5.12
N SER A 28 -8.54 5.60 -5.25
CA SER A 28 -8.76 6.47 -4.10
C SER A 28 -9.86 5.95 -3.18
N ASP A 29 -10.93 5.38 -3.73
CA ASP A 29 -11.97 4.69 -2.97
C ASP A 29 -11.41 3.48 -2.22
N GLU A 30 -10.58 2.66 -2.87
CA GLU A 30 -9.91 1.52 -2.25
C GLU A 30 -8.99 1.97 -1.10
N ILE A 31 -8.19 3.02 -1.29
CA ILE A 31 -7.29 3.56 -0.27
C ILE A 31 -8.06 4.14 0.92
N ALA A 32 -9.13 4.91 0.66
CA ALA A 32 -9.97 5.46 1.72
C ALA A 32 -10.71 4.37 2.53
N GLY A 33 -10.99 3.23 1.90
CA GLY A 33 -11.62 2.05 2.52
C GLY A 33 -10.66 1.07 3.21
N LEU A 34 -9.33 1.31 3.20
CA LEU A 34 -8.32 0.34 3.65
C LEU A 34 -8.61 -0.23 5.05
N THR A 35 -9.12 0.55 5.99
CA THR A 35 -9.30 0.06 7.38
C THR A 35 -10.40 -1.01 7.53
N GLN A 36 -11.28 -1.17 6.55
CA GLN A 36 -12.38 -2.15 6.60
C GLN A 36 -11.93 -3.52 6.07
N GLU A 37 -11.35 -3.56 4.87
CA GLU A 37 -10.96 -4.82 4.20
C GLU A 37 -9.49 -5.19 4.39
N TRP A 38 -8.66 -4.25 4.83
CA TRP A 38 -7.23 -4.44 4.97
C TRP A 38 -6.83 -4.41 6.44
N GLU A 39 -5.73 -5.08 6.75
CA GLU A 39 -5.08 -5.04 8.06
C GLU A 39 -3.71 -4.40 7.89
N LEU A 40 -3.36 -3.51 8.83
CA LEU A 40 -2.02 -2.96 8.92
C LEU A 40 -1.07 -4.08 9.36
N LEU A 41 -0.01 -4.30 8.59
CA LEU A 41 1.07 -5.18 8.99
C LEU A 41 2.02 -4.40 9.90
N ASP A 42 2.31 -4.96 11.07
CA ASP A 42 3.36 -4.45 11.93
C ASP A 42 4.71 -4.75 11.28
N LEU A 43 5.37 -3.71 10.77
CA LEU A 43 6.69 -3.78 10.17
C LEU A 43 7.76 -3.77 11.27
N SER A 44 7.71 -4.74 12.17
CA SER A 44 8.87 -5.01 13.02
C SER A 44 10.00 -5.59 12.15
N ALA A 45 11.24 -5.20 12.45
CA ALA A 45 12.43 -5.64 11.71
C ALA A 45 12.55 -7.17 11.59
N ASP A 46 11.94 -7.91 12.51
CA ASP A 46 11.94 -9.37 12.55
C ASP A 46 11.00 -10.01 11.49
N LEU A 47 9.97 -9.29 11.02
CA LEU A 47 8.99 -9.78 10.03
C LEU A 47 9.37 -9.47 8.58
N MET A 48 10.15 -8.41 8.35
CA MET A 48 10.77 -8.13 7.05
C MET A 48 12.05 -8.93 6.90
N GLY A 49 11.99 -10.24 7.21
CA GLY A 49 13.11 -11.17 7.07
C GLY A 49 13.85 -10.86 5.79
N PHE A 50 15.09 -10.38 5.94
CA PHE A 50 15.94 -9.90 4.86
C PHE A 50 16.13 -11.02 3.84
N THR A 51 15.20 -11.14 2.91
CA THR A 51 15.25 -12.13 1.86
C THR A 51 15.87 -11.39 0.70
N LEU A 52 17.19 -11.52 0.57
CA LEU A 52 17.95 -11.08 -0.60
C LEU A 52 17.33 -11.73 -1.85
N SER A 53 16.36 -11.04 -2.45
CA SER A 53 15.86 -11.37 -3.78
C SER A 53 16.81 -10.76 -4.81
N VAL A 54 17.13 -11.55 -5.84
CA VAL A 54 18.00 -11.15 -6.96
C VAL A 54 17.43 -9.95 -7.73
N THR A 55 16.13 -9.65 -7.55
CA THR A 55 15.47 -8.41 -7.96
C THR A 55 15.41 -7.43 -6.78
N CYS A 56 16.55 -6.88 -6.37
CA CYS A 56 16.70 -6.01 -5.19
C CYS A 56 15.99 -4.64 -5.31
N THR A 57 15.19 -4.40 -6.35
CA THR A 57 14.57 -3.10 -6.64
C THR A 57 13.56 -2.67 -5.58
N ASP A 58 12.69 -3.59 -5.14
CA ASP A 58 11.61 -3.25 -4.19
C ASP A 58 12.14 -3.06 -2.76
N ILE A 59 13.16 -3.82 -2.39
CA ILE A 59 13.83 -3.71 -1.07
C ILE A 59 14.65 -2.43 -1.00
N CYS A 60 15.37 -2.06 -2.08
CA CYS A 60 16.13 -0.81 -2.14
C CYS A 60 15.23 0.43 -2.08
N TYR A 61 14.05 0.40 -2.71
CA TYR A 61 13.10 1.51 -2.66
C TYR A 61 12.63 1.77 -1.22
N LEU A 62 12.14 0.74 -0.53
CA LEU A 62 11.67 0.91 0.85
C LEU A 62 12.79 1.31 1.82
N ALA A 63 13.99 0.73 1.65
CA ALA A 63 15.14 1.07 2.47
C ALA A 63 15.55 2.55 2.31
N GLU A 64 15.60 3.06 1.08
CA GLU A 64 15.95 4.46 0.81
C GLU A 64 14.95 5.43 1.43
N HIS A 65 13.64 5.14 1.33
CA HIS A 65 12.60 5.97 1.95
C HIS A 65 12.65 5.93 3.48
N ILE A 66 12.98 4.78 4.08
CA ILE A 66 13.22 4.66 5.53
C ILE A 66 14.45 5.49 5.96
N GLU A 67 15.56 5.42 5.21
CA GLU A 67 16.77 6.22 5.50
C GLU A 67 16.51 7.73 5.44
N ARG A 68 15.58 8.17 4.58
CA ARG A 68 15.10 9.55 4.49
C ARG A 68 14.18 9.96 5.64
N GLY A 69 13.84 9.04 6.54
CA GLY A 69 12.97 9.29 7.70
C GLY A 69 11.48 9.25 7.37
N GLU A 70 11.09 8.63 6.27
CA GLU A 70 9.68 8.50 5.88
C GLU A 70 8.98 7.38 6.66
N GLU A 71 7.71 7.60 7.00
CA GLU A 71 6.88 6.59 7.68
C GLU A 71 6.19 5.70 6.65
N ILE A 72 6.65 4.44 6.54
CA ILE A 72 6.05 3.45 5.63
C ILE A 72 5.05 2.59 6.39
N ARG A 73 3.84 2.46 5.85
CA ARG A 73 2.79 1.57 6.37
C ARG A 73 2.39 0.54 5.31
N LEU A 74 2.52 -0.74 5.64
CA LEU A 74 2.14 -1.84 4.75
C LEU A 74 0.78 -2.40 5.16
N PHE A 75 -0.08 -2.59 4.17
CA PHE A 75 -1.40 -3.15 4.36
C PHE A 75 -1.53 -4.45 3.58
N ARG A 76 -2.15 -5.46 4.19
CA ARG A 76 -2.54 -6.70 3.52
C ARG A 76 -4.05 -6.82 3.52
N ARG A 77 -4.63 -7.31 2.44
CA ARG A 77 -6.06 -7.62 2.41
C ARG A 77 -6.33 -8.74 3.40
N ARG A 78 -7.30 -8.56 4.30
CA ARG A 78 -7.68 -9.62 5.23
C ARG A 78 -8.08 -10.85 4.42
N LYS A 79 -7.59 -12.03 4.80
CA LYS A 79 -8.06 -13.28 4.19
C LYS A 79 -9.57 -13.38 4.46
N THR A 80 -10.38 -13.45 3.40
CA THR A 80 -11.78 -13.86 3.55
C THR A 80 -11.76 -15.24 4.20
N PRO A 81 -12.45 -15.48 5.33
CA PRO A 81 -12.48 -16.81 5.92
C PRO A 81 -12.97 -17.78 4.85
N GLU A 82 -12.15 -18.79 4.54
CA GLU A 82 -12.58 -19.89 3.68
C GLU A 82 -13.84 -20.47 4.32
N LYS A 83 -14.96 -20.47 3.58
CA LYS A 83 -16.12 -21.25 4.01
C LYS A 83 -15.66 -22.69 4.10
N ILE A 84 -15.52 -23.20 5.32
CA ILE A 84 -15.43 -24.64 5.56
C ILE A 84 -16.77 -25.21 5.10
N ILE A 85 -16.79 -25.79 3.91
CA ILE A 85 -17.91 -26.62 3.46
C ILE A 85 -17.72 -27.93 4.23
N ALA A 86 -18.49 -28.07 5.32
CA ALA A 86 -18.64 -29.31 6.08
C ALA A 86 -19.57 -30.28 5.33
#